data_AF-R7S4V4-F1
#
_entry.id   AF-R7S4V4-F1
#
_cell.length_a   1.000
_cell.length_b   1.000
_cell.length_c   1.000
_cell.angle_alpha   90.00
_cell.angle_beta   90.00
_cell.angle_gamma   90.00
#
_symmetry.space_group_name_H-M   'P 1'
#
loop_
_entity.id
_entity.type
_entity.pdbx_description
1 polymer ?
#
loop_
_entity_poly.entity_id
_entity_poly.type
_entity_poly.pdbx_seq_one_letter_code
_entity_poly.pdbx_strand_id
1 'polypeptide(L)'
;MNDGAATSVTDIADRCILYRAATGRYAPAINRLLLEARKHRRPLDPYTSTGYRGSQGSFQQYEYMLHHGSVQNPQMSVGYTNNQAMVDRILEILTPVCNIVNAIFTWIFPRLYAQYVHVNEQIQKRHPCLRPLFYPFCSFCINMEGIQYKLHEDCKNFATGMCYVIPFGDLDYKKEGQLIIKELNMEFEVAPGVPIFFPSALFHHYNSQLIGLGIRGSFVAWTSGSLMQWVDLEGRALDQLTKAEVKDYKCCVKDRIQEGLNLLI
;
A
#
# COMPACT_ATOMS: atom_id res chain seq x y z
N MET A 1 10.94 -10.06 21.06
CA MET A 1 10.55 -10.62 19.75
C MET A 1 9.32 -11.47 20.00
N ASN A 2 8.15 -11.04 19.52
CA ASN A 2 6.87 -11.72 19.78
C ASN A 2 6.79 -13.02 18.97
N ASP A 3 6.39 -14.13 19.60
CA ASP A 3 6.25 -15.49 19.04
C ASP A 3 5.17 -15.63 17.96
N GLY A 4 5.13 -14.71 16.99
CA GLY A 4 4.07 -14.62 15.99
C GLY A 4 2.77 -13.99 16.50
N ALA A 5 2.74 -13.41 17.71
CA ALA A 5 1.60 -12.63 18.17
C ALA A 5 1.41 -11.34 17.34
N ALA A 6 0.17 -10.85 17.27
CA ALA A 6 -0.11 -9.54 16.69
C ALA A 6 0.66 -8.46 17.47
N THR A 7 1.12 -7.42 16.79
CA THR A 7 1.93 -6.35 17.38
C THR A 7 1.40 -5.01 16.89
N SER A 8 1.20 -4.07 17.81
CA SER A 8 0.83 -2.68 17.52
C SER A 8 1.87 -1.73 18.09
N VAL A 9 2.11 -0.62 17.40
CA VAL A 9 2.88 0.52 17.92
C VAL A 9 1.93 1.71 18.00
N THR A 10 1.92 2.35 19.17
CA THR A 10 1.19 3.60 19.38
C THR A 10 2.14 4.78 19.49
N ASP A 11 1.66 5.96 19.13
CA ASP A 11 2.39 7.20 19.40
C ASP A 11 2.06 7.78 20.79
N ILE A 12 2.62 8.96 21.11
CA ILE A 12 2.43 9.65 22.40
C ILE A 12 0.99 10.08 22.69
N ALA A 13 0.10 10.02 21.70
CA ALA A 13 -1.33 10.33 21.84
C ALA A 13 -2.19 9.06 21.82
N ASP A 14 -1.59 7.89 22.05
CA ASP A 14 -2.21 6.57 22.06
C ASP A 14 -2.87 6.18 20.72
N ARG A 15 -2.44 6.79 19.62
CA ARG A 15 -2.92 6.45 18.27
C ARG A 15 -2.17 5.23 17.74
N CYS A 16 -2.88 4.25 17.20
CA CYS A 16 -2.22 3.10 16.55
C CYS A 16 -1.59 3.55 15.23
N ILE A 17 -0.26 3.57 15.15
CA ILE A 17 0.49 4.06 13.98
C ILE A 17 1.11 2.93 13.15
N LEU A 18 1.15 1.71 13.69
CA LEU A 18 1.59 0.52 12.99
C LEU A 18 0.88 -0.69 13.58
N TYR A 19 0.40 -1.57 12.72
CA TYR A 19 -0.18 -2.84 13.14
C TYR A 19 0.35 -3.98 12.28
N ARG A 20 0.91 -5.00 12.92
CA ARG A 20 1.31 -6.26 12.29
C ARG A 20 0.41 -7.37 12.81
N ALA A 21 -0.27 -8.07 11.92
CA ALA A 21 -1.13 -9.18 12.31
C ALA A 21 -0.33 -10.35 12.87
N ALA A 22 -0.99 -11.22 13.63
CA ALA A 22 -0.38 -12.44 14.12
C ALA A 22 0.02 -13.37 12.95
N THR A 23 1.11 -14.11 13.13
CA THR A 23 1.44 -15.30 12.32
C THR A 23 0.45 -16.42 12.69
N GLY A 24 -0.80 -16.23 12.29
CA GLY A 24 -1.94 -17.08 12.65
C GLY A 24 -2.34 -18.04 11.53
N ARG A 25 -3.48 -18.70 11.74
CA ARG A 25 -4.05 -19.73 10.85
C ARG A 25 -4.19 -19.34 9.38
N TYR A 26 -4.31 -18.04 9.09
CA TYR A 26 -4.54 -17.55 7.74
C TYR A 26 -3.27 -17.33 6.93
N ALA A 27 -2.11 -17.15 7.58
CA ALA A 27 -0.87 -16.81 6.90
C ALA A 27 -0.47 -17.84 5.82
N PRO A 28 -0.54 -19.17 6.06
CA PRO A 28 -0.24 -20.16 5.02
C PRO A 28 -1.21 -20.09 3.82
N ALA A 29 -2.49 -19.81 4.06
CA ALA A 29 -3.47 -19.69 2.99
C ALA A 29 -3.24 -18.43 2.14
N ILE A 30 -2.97 -17.30 2.79
CA ILE A 30 -2.61 -16.04 2.12
C ILE A 30 -1.34 -16.23 1.29
N ASN A 31 -0.30 -16.86 1.86
CA ASN A 31 0.96 -17.13 1.15
C ASN A 31 0.70 -17.94 -0.13
N ARG A 32 -0.10 -19.00 -0.06
CA ARG A 32 -0.47 -19.81 -1.24
C ARG A 32 -1.21 -19.01 -2.30
N LEU A 33 -2.17 -18.17 -1.91
CA LEU A 33 -2.94 -17.36 -2.86
C LEU A 33 -2.07 -16.31 -3.56
N LEU A 34 -1.13 -15.68 -2.84
CA LEU A 34 -0.15 -14.78 -3.43
C LEU A 34 0.81 -15.50 -4.39
N LEU A 35 1.24 -16.72 -4.02
CA LEU A 35 2.04 -17.60 -4.88
C LEU A 35 1.28 -18.09 -6.12
N GLU A 36 -0.05 -18.12 -6.09
CA GLU A 36 -0.90 -18.41 -7.24
C GLU A 36 -1.08 -17.17 -8.11
N ALA A 37 -1.46 -16.04 -7.51
CA ALA A 37 -1.63 -14.77 -8.21
C ALA A 37 -0.39 -14.36 -9.01
N ARG A 38 0.82 -14.60 -8.48
CA ARG A 38 2.08 -14.30 -9.20
C ARG A 38 2.24 -15.05 -10.54
N LYS A 39 1.55 -16.18 -10.72
CA LYS A 39 1.64 -16.97 -11.97
C LYS A 39 0.93 -16.25 -13.13
N HIS A 40 -0.01 -15.38 -12.80
CA HIS A 40 -0.76 -14.56 -13.76
C HIS A 40 -0.12 -13.20 -14.01
N ARG A 41 1.19 -13.05 -13.81
CA ARG A 41 1.90 -11.78 -14.08
C ARG A 41 2.19 -11.61 -15.57
N ARG A 42 2.32 -10.36 -16.02
CA ARG A 42 2.79 -10.06 -17.38
C ARG A 42 4.23 -10.58 -17.55
N PRO A 43 4.61 -11.05 -18.74
CA PRO A 43 6.00 -11.40 -19.04
C PRO A 43 6.93 -10.23 -18.74
N LEU A 44 8.18 -10.52 -18.38
CA LEU A 44 9.20 -9.49 -18.28
C LEU A 44 9.44 -8.91 -19.66
N ASP A 45 9.37 -7.58 -19.78
CA ASP A 45 9.83 -6.93 -21.00
C ASP A 45 11.37 -7.03 -21.01
N PRO A 46 11.99 -7.72 -21.98
CA PRO A 46 13.44 -7.84 -22.07
C PRO A 46 14.17 -6.48 -22.17
N TYR A 47 13.48 -5.41 -22.58
CA TYR A 47 14.00 -4.03 -22.59
C TYR A 47 13.91 -3.31 -21.23
N THR A 48 13.18 -3.86 -20.26
CA THR A 48 13.19 -3.42 -18.85
C THR A 48 14.15 -4.23 -17.98
N SER A 49 15.15 -4.88 -18.61
CA SER A 49 16.32 -5.47 -17.91
C SER A 49 17.13 -4.45 -17.11
N THR A 50 16.84 -3.16 -17.24
CA THR A 50 17.05 -2.21 -16.17
C THR A 50 15.81 -2.19 -15.29
N GLY A 51 15.75 -3.10 -14.29
CA GLY A 51 14.71 -3.08 -13.27
C GLY A 51 14.48 -1.64 -12.81
N TYR A 52 13.22 -1.23 -12.67
CA TYR A 52 12.83 0.14 -12.38
C TYR A 52 13.83 0.75 -11.38
N ARG A 53 14.69 1.69 -11.81
CA ARG A 53 15.61 2.40 -10.91
C ARG A 53 14.81 3.45 -10.14
N GLY A 54 13.83 2.99 -9.37
CA GLY A 54 13.24 3.83 -8.34
C GLY A 54 14.31 4.19 -7.32
N SER A 55 14.08 5.25 -6.53
CA SER A 55 14.81 5.52 -5.28
C SER A 55 14.92 4.29 -4.38
N GLN A 56 13.96 3.39 -4.59
CA GLN A 56 13.69 2.16 -3.92
C GLN A 56 14.80 1.08 -4.15
N GLY A 57 15.18 0.73 -5.37
CA GLY A 57 16.15 -0.37 -5.59
C GLY A 57 15.93 -1.04 -6.92
N SER A 58 16.59 -2.17 -7.16
CA SER A 58 16.40 -2.96 -8.38
C SER A 58 15.63 -4.23 -8.04
N PHE A 59 14.33 -4.24 -8.34
CA PHE A 59 13.43 -5.39 -8.26
C PHE A 59 12.33 -5.23 -9.31
N GLN A 60 11.59 -6.30 -9.57
CA GLN A 60 10.50 -6.27 -10.55
C GLN A 60 9.21 -5.81 -9.88
N GLN A 61 8.57 -4.82 -10.48
CA GLN A 61 7.37 -4.18 -9.94
C GLN A 61 6.19 -4.34 -10.91
N TYR A 62 5.13 -4.98 -10.44
CA TYR A 62 3.86 -5.13 -11.17
C TYR A 62 2.80 -4.25 -10.52
N GLU A 63 2.80 -2.99 -10.92
CA GLU A 63 2.04 -1.92 -10.29
C GLU A 63 0.76 -1.60 -11.06
N TYR A 64 -0.35 -1.49 -10.33
CA TYR A 64 -1.66 -1.14 -10.88
C TYR A 64 -2.35 -0.14 -9.96
N MET A 65 -2.82 0.97 -10.54
CA MET A 65 -3.40 2.07 -9.76
C MET A 65 -4.76 2.50 -10.28
N LEU A 66 -5.63 2.88 -9.35
CA LEU A 66 -6.60 3.93 -9.58
C LEU A 66 -5.92 5.26 -9.25
N HIS A 67 -5.65 6.03 -10.30
CA HIS A 67 -5.05 7.37 -10.33
C HIS A 67 -3.57 7.45 -9.93
N HIS A 68 -2.75 7.88 -10.90
CA HIS A 68 -1.35 8.22 -10.68
C HIS A 68 -1.24 9.72 -10.40
N GLY A 69 -0.41 10.14 -9.43
CA GLY A 69 -0.33 11.53 -8.96
C GLY A 69 0.10 12.60 -9.98
N SER A 70 0.38 12.23 -11.23
CA SER A 70 0.68 13.17 -12.33
C SER A 70 -0.53 13.43 -13.25
N VAL A 71 -1.67 12.80 -12.99
CA VAL A 71 -2.87 12.93 -13.82
C VAL A 71 -3.81 13.94 -13.18
N GLN A 72 -4.47 14.78 -13.98
CA GLN A 72 -5.42 15.78 -13.50
C GLN A 72 -6.66 15.17 -12.82
N ASN A 73 -7.28 14.16 -13.44
CA ASN A 73 -8.48 13.51 -12.93
C ASN A 73 -8.22 12.04 -12.54
N PRO A 74 -9.03 11.46 -11.64
CA PRO A 74 -9.04 10.03 -11.37
C PRO A 74 -9.15 9.22 -12.68
N GLN A 75 -8.23 8.27 -12.87
CA GLN A 75 -8.27 7.34 -14.00
C GLN A 75 -7.49 6.07 -13.67
N MET A 76 -7.84 4.95 -14.29
CA MET A 76 -7.04 3.73 -14.15
C MET A 76 -5.68 3.88 -14.82
N SER A 77 -4.62 3.34 -14.21
CA SER A 77 -3.29 3.31 -14.79
C SER A 77 -3.26 2.61 -16.15
N VAL A 78 -2.37 3.04 -17.05
CA VAL A 78 -2.15 2.36 -18.36
C VAL A 78 -1.76 0.90 -18.17
N GLY A 79 -1.01 0.59 -17.10
CA GLY A 79 -0.68 -0.78 -16.71
C GLY A 79 -1.92 -1.64 -16.47
N TYR A 80 -2.95 -1.09 -15.82
CA TYR A 80 -4.22 -1.78 -15.66
C TYR A 80 -4.99 -1.87 -16.98
N THR A 81 -5.18 -0.75 -17.69
CA THR A 81 -6.03 -0.73 -18.90
C THR A 81 -5.53 -1.68 -19.99
N ASN A 82 -4.21 -1.80 -20.14
CA ASN A 82 -3.61 -2.70 -21.14
C ASN A 82 -3.61 -4.17 -20.72
N ASN A 83 -3.86 -4.48 -19.44
CA ASN A 83 -3.78 -5.83 -18.90
C ASN A 83 -5.02 -6.21 -18.08
N GLN A 84 -6.17 -5.63 -18.39
CA GLN A 84 -7.35 -5.68 -17.52
C GLN A 84 -7.75 -7.12 -17.16
N ALA A 85 -7.93 -8.00 -18.14
CA ALA A 85 -8.34 -9.40 -17.88
C ALA A 85 -7.35 -10.16 -16.98
N MET A 86 -6.05 -9.88 -17.12
CA MET A 86 -5.00 -10.47 -16.30
C MET A 86 -5.07 -9.96 -14.85
N VAL A 87 -5.24 -8.64 -14.69
CA VAL A 87 -5.37 -8.01 -13.37
C VAL A 87 -6.66 -8.47 -12.69
N ASP A 88 -7.76 -8.56 -13.42
CA ASP A 88 -9.03 -9.07 -12.90
C ASP A 88 -8.89 -10.50 -12.38
N ARG A 89 -8.15 -11.34 -13.11
CA ARG A 89 -7.85 -12.70 -12.64
C ARG A 89 -7.02 -12.72 -11.36
N ILE A 90 -6.02 -11.84 -11.24
CA ILE A 90 -5.24 -11.68 -10.00
C ILE A 90 -6.17 -11.28 -8.84
N LEU A 91 -7.06 -10.31 -9.06
CA LEU A 91 -8.00 -9.84 -8.03
C LEU A 91 -9.03 -10.90 -7.62
N GLU A 92 -9.51 -11.71 -8.56
CA GLU A 92 -10.35 -12.88 -8.26
C GLU A 92 -9.63 -13.86 -7.31
N ILE A 93 -8.39 -14.24 -7.64
CA ILE A 93 -7.58 -15.13 -6.80
C ILE A 93 -7.35 -14.54 -5.41
N LEU A 94 -7.14 -13.23 -5.33
CA LEU A 94 -6.85 -12.53 -4.09
C LEU A 94 -8.08 -12.03 -3.32
N THR A 95 -9.29 -12.31 -3.80
CA THR A 95 -10.54 -11.92 -3.10
C THR A 95 -10.57 -12.41 -1.64
N PRO A 96 -10.18 -13.66 -1.30
CA PRO A 96 -10.11 -14.08 0.10
C PRO A 96 -9.09 -13.30 0.93
N VAL A 97 -7.95 -12.92 0.33
CA VAL A 97 -6.94 -12.08 0.99
C VAL A 97 -7.50 -10.69 1.27
N CYS A 98 -8.20 -10.11 0.29
CA CYS A 98 -8.87 -8.81 0.40
C CYS A 98 -9.86 -8.80 1.57
N ASN A 99 -10.71 -9.83 1.67
CA ASN A 99 -11.69 -9.93 2.75
C ASN A 99 -11.03 -9.99 4.14
N ILE A 100 -9.93 -10.72 4.29
CA ILE A 100 -9.20 -10.84 5.56
C ILE A 100 -8.53 -9.51 5.92
N VAL A 101 -7.81 -8.89 4.98
CA VAL A 101 -7.13 -7.61 5.19
C VAL A 101 -8.13 -6.52 5.52
N ASN A 102 -9.29 -6.49 4.85
CA ASN A 102 -10.37 -5.55 5.14
C ASN A 102 -10.94 -5.74 6.54
N ALA A 103 -11.21 -6.99 6.95
CA ALA A 103 -11.68 -7.25 8.30
C ALA A 103 -10.69 -6.73 9.36
N ILE A 104 -9.38 -6.92 9.13
CA ILE A 104 -8.33 -6.38 10.01
C ILE A 104 -8.33 -4.84 9.97
N PHE A 105 -8.38 -4.24 8.78
CA PHE A 105 -8.30 -2.79 8.61
C PHE A 105 -9.52 -2.07 9.23
N THR A 106 -10.73 -2.60 9.02
CA THR A 106 -11.96 -2.09 9.65
C THR A 106 -11.93 -2.26 11.18
N TRP A 107 -11.34 -3.35 11.69
CA TRP A 107 -11.27 -3.58 13.13
C TRP A 107 -10.24 -2.67 13.82
N ILE A 108 -9.04 -2.54 13.25
CA ILE A 108 -7.94 -1.80 13.88
C ILE A 108 -8.04 -0.30 13.60
N PHE A 109 -8.54 0.11 12.43
CA PHE A 109 -8.59 1.52 12.01
C PHE A 109 -9.99 1.88 11.47
N PRO A 110 -11.07 1.73 12.26
CA PRO A 110 -12.45 1.88 11.76
C PRO A 110 -12.75 3.26 11.16
N ARG A 111 -12.22 4.34 11.77
CA ARG A 111 -12.43 5.72 11.28
C ARG A 111 -11.64 5.98 10.00
N LEU A 112 -10.40 5.52 9.92
CA LEU A 112 -9.61 5.61 8.70
C LEU A 112 -10.20 4.77 7.57
N TYR A 113 -10.72 3.58 7.88
CA TYR A 113 -11.47 2.76 6.93
C TYR A 113 -12.65 3.54 6.36
N ALA A 114 -13.47 4.17 7.21
CA ALA A 114 -14.59 5.00 6.77
C ALA A 114 -14.15 6.15 5.85
N GLN A 115 -13.01 6.80 6.12
CA GLN A 115 -12.44 7.82 5.23
C GLN A 115 -12.08 7.26 3.85
N TYR A 116 -11.48 6.07 3.79
CA TYR A 116 -11.16 5.42 2.50
C TYR A 116 -12.42 5.05 1.74
N VAL A 117 -13.46 4.55 2.43
CA VAL A 117 -14.77 4.27 1.82
C VAL A 117 -15.38 5.54 1.24
N HIS A 118 -15.42 6.62 2.03
CA HIS A 118 -15.94 7.91 1.59
C HIS A 118 -15.25 8.42 0.32
N VAL A 119 -13.92 8.34 0.27
CA VAL A 119 -13.13 8.74 -0.91
C VAL A 119 -13.49 7.91 -2.13
N ASN A 120 -13.60 6.59 -1.98
CA ASN A 120 -14.03 5.72 -3.08
C ASN A 120 -15.45 6.06 -3.57
N GLU A 121 -16.39 6.32 -2.68
CA GLU A 121 -17.75 6.72 -3.02
C GLU A 121 -17.79 8.06 -3.78
N GLN A 122 -17.02 9.07 -3.35
CA GLN A 122 -16.94 10.36 -4.04
C GLN A 122 -16.36 10.23 -5.45
N ILE A 123 -15.35 9.37 -5.63
CA ILE A 123 -14.78 9.07 -6.94
C ILE A 123 -15.83 8.37 -7.81
N GLN A 124 -16.47 7.31 -7.31
CA GLN A 124 -17.45 6.54 -8.07
C GLN A 124 -18.71 7.34 -8.43
N LYS A 125 -19.14 8.26 -7.56
CA LYS A 125 -20.26 9.16 -7.84
C LYS A 125 -20.02 10.05 -9.07
N ARG A 126 -18.78 10.50 -9.26
CA ARG A 126 -18.38 11.37 -10.38
C ARG A 126 -17.86 10.58 -11.58
N HIS A 127 -17.27 9.42 -11.34
CA HIS A 127 -16.68 8.53 -12.34
C HIS A 127 -17.12 7.07 -12.11
N PRO A 128 -18.35 6.69 -12.51
CA PRO A 128 -18.91 5.38 -12.21
C PRO A 128 -18.14 4.18 -12.78
N CYS A 129 -17.31 4.41 -13.80
CA CYS A 129 -16.47 3.37 -14.41
C CYS A 129 -15.18 3.09 -13.63
N LEU A 130 -14.81 3.95 -12.68
CA LEU A 130 -13.62 3.76 -11.86
C LEU A 130 -13.93 2.92 -10.64
N ARG A 131 -12.96 2.11 -10.22
CA ARG A 131 -13.09 1.26 -9.05
C ARG A 131 -11.75 1.13 -8.32
N PRO A 132 -11.75 1.01 -6.99
CA PRO A 132 -10.56 0.60 -6.28
C PRO A 132 -10.16 -0.81 -6.72
N LEU A 133 -8.86 -1.03 -6.89
CA LEU A 133 -8.34 -2.33 -7.32
C LEU A 133 -8.29 -3.33 -6.16
N PHE A 134 -8.04 -2.88 -4.94
CA PHE A 134 -8.00 -3.74 -3.76
C PHE A 134 -8.75 -3.07 -2.61
N TYR A 135 -10.09 -3.03 -2.73
CA TYR A 135 -10.97 -2.26 -1.85
C TYR A 135 -10.60 -2.43 -0.36
N PRO A 136 -10.55 -1.36 0.46
CA PRO A 136 -10.81 0.03 0.09
C PRO A 136 -9.57 0.75 -0.48
N PHE A 137 -8.44 0.06 -0.62
CA PHE A 137 -7.23 0.60 -1.23
C PHE A 137 -7.41 0.74 -2.74
N CYS A 138 -7.01 1.89 -3.27
CA CYS A 138 -7.25 2.22 -4.67
C CYS A 138 -6.23 1.54 -5.61
N SER A 139 -5.05 1.21 -5.10
CA SER A 139 -3.91 0.72 -5.86
C SER A 139 -3.25 -0.47 -5.20
N PHE A 140 -2.60 -1.32 -5.99
CA PHE A 140 -1.77 -2.41 -5.48
C PHE A 140 -0.56 -2.68 -6.36
N CYS A 141 0.41 -3.38 -5.79
CA CYS A 141 1.62 -3.80 -6.43
C CYS A 141 1.99 -5.22 -5.99
N ILE A 142 2.53 -6.00 -6.92
CA ILE A 142 3.26 -7.23 -6.62
C ILE A 142 4.74 -6.99 -6.93
N ASN A 143 5.57 -6.98 -5.89
CA ASN A 143 7.03 -6.87 -6.00
C ASN A 143 7.65 -8.25 -6.07
N MET A 144 8.57 -8.48 -7.01
CA MET A 144 9.18 -9.78 -7.31
C MET A 144 10.70 -9.68 -7.51
N GLU A 145 11.39 -10.80 -7.31
CA GLU A 145 12.74 -11.07 -7.83
C GLU A 145 13.78 -9.98 -7.46
N GLY A 146 13.72 -9.50 -6.21
CA GLY A 146 14.61 -8.50 -5.65
C GLY A 146 14.07 -7.97 -4.31
N ILE A 147 14.80 -7.04 -3.69
CA ILE A 147 14.43 -6.49 -2.39
C ILE A 147 14.54 -4.98 -2.40
N GLN A 148 13.58 -4.38 -1.73
CA GLN A 148 13.62 -2.99 -1.37
C GLN A 148 14.54 -2.74 -0.16
N TYR A 149 15.86 -2.76 -0.37
CA TYR A 149 16.86 -2.60 0.71
C TYR A 149 17.35 -1.16 0.91
N LYS A 150 17.02 -0.24 0.00
CA LYS A 150 17.39 1.17 0.17
C LYS A 150 16.36 1.88 1.03
N LEU A 151 16.84 2.74 1.91
CA LEU A 151 16.00 3.63 2.71
C LEU A 151 15.19 4.54 1.79
N HIS A 152 13.87 4.54 1.96
CA HIS A 152 12.94 5.35 1.16
C HIS A 152 11.66 5.62 1.94
N GLU A 153 10.83 6.50 1.39
CA GLU A 153 9.45 6.74 1.81
C GLU A 153 8.56 6.72 0.55
N ASP A 154 7.29 6.41 0.72
CA ASP A 154 6.30 6.46 -0.37
C ASP A 154 5.58 7.81 -0.36
N CYS A 155 6.32 8.89 -0.60
CA CYS A 155 5.84 10.28 -0.42
C CYS A 155 4.58 10.66 -1.25
N LYS A 156 4.15 9.82 -2.20
CA LYS A 156 2.92 10.01 -2.99
C LYS A 156 1.68 9.36 -2.36
N ASN A 157 1.85 8.49 -1.37
CA ASN A 157 0.73 7.85 -0.69
C ASN A 157 0.01 8.87 0.21
N PHE A 158 -1.22 8.55 0.60
CA PHE A 158 -1.93 9.37 1.58
C PHE A 158 -1.11 9.43 2.88
N ALA A 159 -0.69 10.63 3.27
CA ALA A 159 0.27 10.84 4.36
C ALA A 159 -0.12 10.12 5.66
N THR A 160 -1.35 10.32 6.12
CA THR A 160 -1.89 9.69 7.33
C THR A 160 -2.64 8.39 7.05
N GLY A 161 -2.58 7.91 5.80
CA GLY A 161 -3.15 6.66 5.39
C GLY A 161 -2.25 5.48 5.73
N MET A 162 -2.84 4.29 5.81
CA MET A 162 -2.06 3.06 5.88
C MET A 162 -1.72 2.59 4.47
N CYS A 163 -0.46 2.25 4.27
CA CYS A 163 -0.06 1.24 3.29
C CYS A 163 -0.08 -0.10 4.01
N TYR A 164 -0.42 -1.18 3.33
CA TYR A 164 -0.19 -2.51 3.88
C TYR A 164 0.69 -3.34 2.97
N VAL A 165 1.51 -4.18 3.61
CA VAL A 165 2.48 -5.06 2.96
C VAL A 165 2.25 -6.49 3.45
N ILE A 166 2.25 -7.45 2.52
CA ILE A 166 2.24 -8.89 2.82
C ILE A 166 3.42 -9.52 2.08
N PRO A 167 4.52 -9.90 2.77
CA PRO A 167 5.55 -10.70 2.14
C PRO A 167 5.01 -12.09 1.82
N PHE A 168 5.53 -12.73 0.79
CA PHE A 168 5.16 -14.09 0.40
C PHE A 168 6.34 -14.85 -0.21
N GLY A 169 6.21 -16.17 -0.28
CA GLY A 169 7.25 -17.09 -0.71
C GLY A 169 7.82 -17.93 0.43
N ASP A 170 9.06 -18.37 0.24
CA ASP A 170 9.73 -19.40 1.06
C ASP A 170 10.87 -18.77 1.88
N LEU A 171 10.64 -17.59 2.45
CA LEU A 171 11.66 -16.83 3.19
C LEU A 171 11.68 -17.21 4.68
N ASP A 172 12.88 -17.35 5.25
CA ASP A 172 13.08 -17.50 6.70
C ASP A 172 12.96 -16.13 7.38
N TYR A 173 11.73 -15.72 7.69
CA TYR A 173 11.41 -14.36 8.18
C TYR A 173 12.10 -13.93 9.48
N LYS A 174 12.70 -14.89 10.20
CA LYS A 174 13.52 -14.62 11.40
C LYS A 174 14.95 -14.23 11.05
N LYS A 175 15.43 -14.57 9.86
CA LYS A 175 16.77 -14.26 9.35
C LYS A 175 16.74 -13.20 8.25
N GLU A 176 15.72 -13.24 7.41
CA GLU A 176 15.56 -12.39 6.23
C GLU A 176 14.08 -12.07 6.02
N GLY A 177 13.70 -10.81 5.83
CA GLY A 177 12.29 -10.42 5.78
C GLY A 177 11.84 -9.50 6.90
N GLN A 178 12.81 -8.82 7.51
CA GLN A 178 12.52 -7.76 8.44
C GLN A 178 12.22 -6.46 7.70
N LEU A 179 11.21 -5.74 8.16
CA LEU A 179 10.91 -4.37 7.79
C LEU A 179 11.51 -3.45 8.85
N ILE A 180 12.36 -2.54 8.44
CA ILE A 180 12.99 -1.55 9.32
C ILE A 180 12.26 -0.23 9.12
N ILE A 181 11.82 0.38 10.22
CA ILE A 181 11.23 1.72 10.25
C ILE A 181 12.17 2.64 11.03
N LYS A 182 12.77 3.62 10.34
CA LYS A 182 13.86 4.44 10.89
C LYS A 182 13.38 5.35 12.03
N GLU A 183 12.26 6.05 11.86
CA GLU A 183 11.74 7.01 12.85
C GLU A 183 11.30 6.32 14.16
N LEU A 184 10.87 5.06 14.07
CA LEU A 184 10.51 4.25 15.24
C LEU A 184 11.73 3.59 15.90
N ASN A 185 12.88 3.59 15.23
CA ASN A 185 14.06 2.80 15.62
C ASN A 185 13.68 1.33 15.91
N MET A 186 12.84 0.76 15.04
CA MET A 186 12.25 -0.57 15.21
C MET A 186 12.44 -1.43 13.96
N GLU A 187 12.59 -2.72 14.21
CA GLU A 187 12.66 -3.78 13.21
C GLU A 187 11.53 -4.77 13.45
N PHE A 188 10.80 -5.12 12.39
CA PHE A 188 9.65 -6.00 12.44
C PHE A 188 9.90 -7.23 11.59
N GLU A 189 9.94 -8.41 12.22
CA GLU A 189 9.91 -9.69 11.50
C GLU A 189 8.54 -9.89 10.85
N VAL A 190 8.44 -9.91 9.51
CA VAL A 190 7.15 -10.09 8.83
C VAL A 190 7.15 -11.41 8.07
N ALA A 191 6.38 -12.39 8.58
CA ALA A 191 6.31 -13.72 8.00
C ALA A 191 5.50 -13.76 6.70
N PRO A 192 5.78 -14.71 5.78
CA PRO A 192 4.96 -14.94 4.59
C PRO A 192 3.47 -15.04 4.91
N GLY A 193 2.66 -14.27 4.19
CA GLY A 193 1.20 -14.21 4.36
C GLY A 193 0.72 -13.40 5.56
N VAL A 194 1.60 -12.71 6.29
CA VAL A 194 1.23 -11.84 7.41
C VAL A 194 1.16 -10.38 6.97
N PRO A 195 -0.01 -9.72 7.08
CA PRO A 195 -0.12 -8.29 6.79
C PRO A 195 0.48 -7.41 7.89
N ILE A 196 1.19 -6.37 7.46
CA ILE A 196 1.63 -5.24 8.27
C ILE A 196 1.12 -3.94 7.66
N PHE A 197 0.62 -3.03 8.49
CA PHE A 197 0.04 -1.73 8.15
C PHE A 197 0.88 -0.62 8.79
N PHE A 198 1.26 0.39 8.01
CA PHE A 198 1.99 1.56 8.52
C PHE A 198 1.85 2.75 7.53
N PRO A 199 2.02 4.00 7.99
CA PRO A 199 1.98 5.18 7.13
C PRO A 199 3.28 5.32 6.34
N SER A 200 3.37 4.60 5.21
CA SER A 200 4.59 4.52 4.40
C SER A 200 5.05 5.85 3.79
N ALA A 201 4.17 6.86 3.75
CA ALA A 201 4.49 8.23 3.35
C ALA A 201 5.12 9.09 4.46
N LEU A 202 5.01 8.69 5.74
CA LEU A 202 5.57 9.42 6.89
C LEU A 202 6.85 8.79 7.44
N PHE A 203 7.10 7.52 7.12
CA PHE A 203 8.21 6.77 7.68
C PHE A 203 9.20 6.36 6.60
N HIS A 204 10.47 6.64 6.87
CA HIS A 204 11.56 6.08 6.11
C HIS A 204 11.72 4.61 6.47
N HIS A 205 11.66 3.75 5.46
CA HIS A 205 11.68 2.32 5.65
C HIS A 205 12.47 1.59 4.57
N TYR A 206 12.85 0.36 4.89
CA TYR A 206 13.54 -0.56 4.00
C TYR A 206 13.39 -1.99 4.52
N ASN A 207 13.69 -2.95 3.68
CA ASN A 207 13.76 -4.36 4.05
C ASN A 207 15.21 -4.75 4.31
N SER A 208 15.42 -5.71 5.21
CA SER A 208 16.71 -6.39 5.31
C SER A 208 17.12 -7.04 3.98
N GLN A 209 18.43 -7.18 3.77
CA GLN A 209 18.97 -7.93 2.64
C GLN A 209 18.62 -9.42 2.79
N LEU A 210 18.36 -10.08 1.66
CA LEU A 210 18.13 -11.52 1.61
C LEU A 210 19.48 -12.23 1.65
N ILE A 211 19.48 -13.38 2.30
CA ILE A 211 20.64 -14.23 2.52
C ILE A 211 20.42 -15.59 1.84
N GLY A 212 19.17 -16.00 1.62
CA GLY A 212 18.77 -17.28 1.03
C GLY A 212 18.48 -17.24 -0.47
N LEU A 213 18.50 -18.43 -1.08
CA LEU A 213 18.03 -18.69 -2.44
C LEU A 213 16.58 -19.18 -2.37
N GLY A 214 15.64 -18.49 -3.01
CA GLY A 214 14.23 -18.87 -2.99
C GLY A 214 13.31 -17.85 -3.65
N ILE A 215 12.02 -18.16 -3.66
CA ILE A 215 11.00 -17.21 -4.09
C ILE A 215 10.73 -16.25 -2.94
N ARG A 216 10.90 -14.95 -3.22
CA ARG A 216 10.39 -13.89 -2.36
C ARG A 216 9.69 -12.82 -3.19
N GLY A 217 8.52 -12.40 -2.71
CA GLY A 217 7.84 -11.23 -3.18
C GLY A 217 7.11 -10.51 -2.05
N SER A 218 6.51 -9.38 -2.37
CA SER A 218 5.57 -8.72 -1.48
C SER A 218 4.36 -8.23 -2.26
N PHE A 219 3.20 -8.36 -1.65
CA PHE A 219 2.00 -7.67 -2.08
C PHE A 219 1.88 -6.38 -1.28
N VAL A 220 1.67 -5.26 -1.97
CA VAL A 220 1.53 -3.95 -1.35
C VAL A 220 0.26 -3.32 -1.87
N ALA A 221 -0.53 -2.66 -1.02
CA ALA A 221 -1.63 -1.84 -1.47
C ALA A 221 -1.75 -0.54 -0.67
N TRP A 222 -2.18 0.50 -1.37
CA TRP A 222 -2.19 1.88 -0.88
C TRP A 222 -3.26 2.70 -1.58
N THR A 223 -3.47 3.91 -1.07
CA THR A 223 -4.25 4.95 -1.72
C THR A 223 -3.37 6.18 -1.89
N SER A 224 -3.36 6.76 -3.10
CA SER A 224 -2.59 7.98 -3.40
C SER A 224 -3.13 9.18 -2.61
N GLY A 225 -2.24 10.03 -2.11
CA GLY A 225 -2.62 11.29 -1.49
C GLY A 225 -3.31 12.24 -2.47
N SER A 226 -3.05 12.10 -3.78
CA SER A 226 -3.72 12.91 -4.80
C SER A 226 -5.21 12.57 -4.97
N LEU A 227 -5.62 11.33 -4.68
CA LEU A 227 -7.05 10.98 -4.65
C LEU A 227 -7.76 11.66 -3.49
N MET A 228 -7.12 11.68 -2.32
CA MET A 228 -7.62 12.39 -1.13
C MET A 228 -7.77 13.88 -1.43
N GLN A 229 -6.72 14.49 -1.99
CA GLN A 229 -6.74 15.88 -2.42
C GLN A 229 -7.85 16.17 -3.43
N TRP A 230 -8.05 15.30 -4.42
CA TRP A 230 -9.09 15.51 -5.42
C TRP A 230 -10.49 15.51 -4.80
N VAL A 231 -10.73 14.66 -3.79
CA VAL A 231 -11.98 14.66 -3.01
C VAL A 231 -12.10 15.91 -2.13
N ASP A 232 -11.03 16.32 -1.43
CA ASP A 232 -10.99 17.55 -0.62
C ASP A 232 -11.28 18.81 -1.45
N LEU A 233 -10.92 18.78 -2.74
CA LEU A 233 -11.17 19.85 -3.72
C LEU A 233 -12.51 19.68 -4.48
N GLU A 234 -13.40 18.83 -3.97
CA GLU A 234 -14.74 18.56 -4.50
C GLU A 234 -14.77 18.02 -5.95
N GLY A 235 -13.69 17.38 -6.35
CA GLY A 235 -13.51 16.83 -7.69
C GLY A 235 -12.75 17.74 -8.65
N ARG A 236 -12.11 18.81 -8.15
CA ARG A 236 -11.29 19.71 -8.96
C ARG A 236 -9.82 19.33 -8.91
N ALA A 237 -9.17 19.35 -10.08
CA ALA A 237 -7.72 19.21 -10.20
C ALA A 237 -7.01 20.49 -9.75
N LEU A 238 -5.74 20.39 -9.35
CA LEU A 238 -4.97 21.55 -8.84
C LEU A 238 -4.82 22.70 -9.85
N ASP A 239 -4.78 22.41 -11.14
CA ASP A 239 -4.67 23.41 -12.21
C ASP A 239 -5.99 24.11 -12.54
N GLN A 240 -7.11 23.60 -12.01
CA GLN A 240 -8.41 24.25 -12.05
C GLN A 240 -8.58 25.27 -10.92
N LEU A 241 -7.64 25.31 -9.96
CA LEU A 241 -7.64 26.26 -8.86
C LEU A 241 -6.87 27.53 -9.20
N THR A 242 -7.34 28.65 -8.67
CA THR A 242 -6.58 29.90 -8.65
C THR A 242 -5.33 29.79 -7.78
N LYS A 243 -4.35 30.67 -7.99
CA LYS A 243 -3.14 30.73 -7.16
C LYS A 243 -3.45 30.95 -5.66
N ALA A 244 -4.53 31.68 -5.36
CA ALA A 244 -4.99 31.92 -3.99
C ALA A 244 -5.53 30.62 -3.37
N GLU A 245 -6.42 29.91 -4.06
CA GLU A 245 -6.95 28.62 -3.59
C GLU A 245 -5.83 27.58 -3.37
N VAL A 246 -4.84 27.50 -4.27
CA VAL A 246 -3.68 26.60 -4.08
C VAL A 246 -2.88 26.99 -2.85
N LYS A 247 -2.67 28.28 -2.61
CA LYS A 247 -1.95 28.78 -1.43
C LYS A 247 -2.71 28.43 -0.16
N ASP A 248 -4.01 28.70 -0.11
CA ASP A 248 -4.86 28.43 1.04
C ASP A 248 -4.91 26.92 1.33
N TYR A 249 -5.09 26.09 0.29
CA TYR A 249 -5.02 24.64 0.42
C TYR A 249 -3.69 24.19 1.02
N LYS A 250 -2.56 24.74 0.57
CA LYS A 250 -1.23 24.40 1.12
C LYS A 250 -1.01 24.91 2.54
N CYS A 251 -1.63 26.02 2.94
CA CYS A 251 -1.49 26.55 4.30
C CYS A 251 -2.10 25.63 5.36
N CYS A 252 -3.19 24.92 5.04
CA CYS A 252 -3.87 24.01 5.98
C CYS A 252 -3.32 22.58 5.98
N VAL A 253 -2.11 22.33 5.43
CA VAL A 253 -1.52 20.97 5.40
C VAL A 253 -1.34 20.40 6.81
N LYS A 254 -0.90 21.22 7.77
CA LYS A 254 -0.70 20.77 9.15
C LYS A 254 -2.00 20.31 9.80
N ASP A 255 -3.08 21.07 9.59
CA ASP A 255 -4.39 20.76 10.15
C ASP A 255 -4.94 19.47 9.55
N ARG A 256 -4.84 19.28 8.23
CA ARG A 256 -5.24 18.03 7.57
C ARG A 256 -4.42 16.82 8.02
N ILE A 257 -3.12 16.98 8.25
CA ILE A 257 -2.30 15.91 8.83
C ILE A 257 -2.80 15.58 10.25
N GLN A 258 -3.09 16.60 11.07
CA GLN A 258 -3.61 16.37 12.42
C GLN A 258 -4.99 15.68 12.40
N GLU A 259 -5.90 16.11 11.54
CA GLU A 259 -7.21 15.49 11.31
C GLU A 259 -7.06 14.03 10.89
N GLY A 260 -6.18 13.76 9.92
CA GLY A 260 -5.91 12.41 9.44
C GLY A 260 -5.32 11.49 10.52
N LEU A 261 -4.42 12.01 11.37
CA LEU A 261 -3.90 11.25 12.51
C LEU A 261 -4.99 10.99 13.56
N ASN A 262 -5.94 11.90 13.77
CA ASN A 262 -7.05 11.68 14.71
C ASN A 262 -8.01 10.53 14.29
N LEU A 263 -7.90 10.05 13.04
CA LEU A 263 -8.59 8.85 12.56
C LEU A 263 -7.95 7.54 13.03
N LEU A 264 -6.78 7.60 13.69
CA LEU A 264 -6.02 6.44 14.20
C LEU A 264 -6.32 6.10 15.68
N ILE A 265 -7.28 6.80 16.28
CA ILE A 265 -7.81 6.56 17.63
C ILE A 265 -8.97 5.56 17.58
#